data_AF-A0A563VZ69-F1
#
_entry.id   AF-A0A563VZ69-F1
#
_cell.length_a   1.000
_cell.length_b   1.000
_cell.length_c   1.000
_cell.angle_alpha   90.00
_cell.angle_beta   90.00
_cell.angle_gamma   90.00
#
_symmetry.space_group_name_H-M   'P 1'
#
loop_
_entity.id
_entity.type
_entity.pdbx_description
1 polymer ?
#
loop_
_entity_poly.entity_id
_entity_poly.type
_entity_poly.pdbx_seq_one_letter_code
_entity_poly.pdbx_strand_id
1 'polypeptide(L)'
;MKSYQGSLPGFDFLGFNIRQYPVGKYHSRRGYKTLIKPSKDSQKVHYQRLRQIIDKRKAVSQDDLIAALNPIIKGWSNYFSSVCSQKIFNRLDELVYHKLCRWAKRRHHNKSWQWISRKYWKTIGNNHWCFASNDFDKKYKLFNHAETKIIRHTKVKGVASPMDGNLIYWSSRLGKNPQMPRSKAFLLRKQKGKCNKCGLYFLQGDRLELDHILPKSNGGTNRRDNLQLLHKHCHHSKTRKDIQNLVINTGTHDKGCTTEERSEGKLSCSVLQTSRRGDSSA
;
A
#
# COMPACT_ATOMS: atom_id res chain seq x y z
N MET A 1 8.04 -33.59 17.63
CA MET A 1 7.37 -34.07 16.42
C MET A 1 8.42 -34.78 15.59
N LYS A 2 8.40 -36.12 15.62
CA LYS A 2 9.35 -36.97 14.89
C LYS A 2 9.11 -36.78 13.39
N SER A 3 10.15 -37.00 12.57
CA SER A 3 9.97 -37.07 11.11
C SER A 3 8.89 -38.11 10.80
N TYR A 4 7.95 -37.76 9.92
CA TYR A 4 6.99 -38.72 9.38
C TYR A 4 7.43 -39.01 7.95
N GLN A 5 7.71 -40.27 7.65
CA GLN A 5 8.21 -40.71 6.34
C GLN A 5 9.43 -39.90 5.85
N GLY A 6 10.40 -39.63 6.74
CA GLY A 6 11.61 -38.86 6.40
C GLY A 6 11.40 -37.35 6.19
N SER A 7 10.16 -36.86 6.18
CA SER A 7 9.85 -35.44 6.03
C SER A 7 9.83 -34.71 7.37
N LEU A 8 10.41 -33.50 7.39
CA LEU A 8 10.30 -32.60 8.54
C LEU A 8 8.87 -32.07 8.61
N PRO A 9 8.25 -32.02 9.81
CA PRO A 9 6.88 -31.54 9.95
C PRO A 9 6.75 -30.07 9.53
N GLY A 10 5.70 -29.77 8.77
CA GLY A 10 5.41 -28.46 8.21
C GLY A 10 5.37 -28.49 6.68
N PHE A 11 4.90 -27.40 6.07
CA PHE A 11 4.85 -27.26 4.61
C PHE A 11 5.09 -25.81 4.22
N ASP A 12 5.45 -25.62 2.95
CA ASP A 12 5.63 -24.31 2.36
C ASP A 12 4.41 -23.94 1.50
N PHE A 13 3.89 -22.73 1.70
CA PHE A 13 2.76 -22.20 0.93
C PHE A 13 2.93 -20.70 0.73
N LEU A 14 2.82 -20.23 -0.52
CA LEU A 14 3.01 -18.82 -0.91
C LEU A 14 4.32 -18.20 -0.35
N GLY A 15 5.40 -18.99 -0.28
CA GLY A 15 6.68 -18.54 0.26
C GLY A 15 6.74 -18.44 1.79
N PHE A 16 5.74 -18.94 2.50
CA PHE A 16 5.74 -19.10 3.96
C PHE A 16 5.95 -20.56 4.35
N ASN A 17 6.84 -20.80 5.31
CA ASN A 17 6.95 -22.06 6.00
C ASN A 17 6.03 -22.06 7.22
N ILE A 18 5.08 -22.98 7.23
CA ILE A 18 4.12 -23.19 8.31
C ILE A 18 4.50 -24.46 9.03
N ARG A 19 4.94 -24.33 10.29
CA ARG A 19 5.43 -25.47 11.08
C ARG A 19 5.00 -25.38 12.54
N GLN A 20 4.65 -26.55 13.09
CA GLN A 20 4.47 -26.72 14.53
C GLN A 20 5.81 -27.08 15.20
N TYR A 21 6.08 -26.42 16.32
CA TYR A 21 7.25 -26.64 17.14
C TYR A 21 6.81 -27.12 18.53
N PRO A 22 7.43 -28.17 19.09
CA PRO A 22 7.17 -28.58 20.46
C PRO A 22 7.60 -27.45 21.40
N VAL A 23 6.77 -27.19 22.41
CA VAL A 23 7.03 -26.19 23.45
C VAL A 23 6.60 -26.75 24.80
N GLY A 24 7.25 -26.28 25.87
CA GLY A 24 6.89 -26.71 27.23
C GLY A 24 5.45 -26.35 27.63
N LYS A 25 4.94 -27.02 28.66
CA LYS A 25 3.56 -26.83 29.19
C LYS A 25 3.19 -25.37 29.49
N TYR A 26 4.18 -24.56 29.90
CA TYR A 26 4.01 -23.14 30.21
C TYR A 26 3.84 -22.24 28.96
N HIS A 27 4.13 -22.74 27.76
CA HIS A 27 4.01 -21.98 26.51
C HIS A 27 2.82 -22.38 25.64
N SER A 28 2.28 -23.59 25.83
CA SER A 28 1.08 -24.06 25.14
C SER A 28 0.46 -25.23 25.90
N ARG A 29 -0.86 -25.16 26.20
CA ARG A 29 -1.61 -26.31 26.75
C ARG A 29 -1.53 -27.55 25.86
N ARG A 30 -1.38 -27.37 24.55
CA ARG A 30 -1.29 -28.46 23.57
C ARG A 30 0.13 -29.01 23.38
N GLY A 31 1.14 -28.43 24.05
CA GLY A 31 2.55 -28.82 23.90
C GLY A 31 3.20 -28.40 22.57
N TYR A 32 2.47 -27.69 21.70
CA TYR A 32 2.98 -27.23 20.41
C TYR A 32 2.59 -25.79 20.13
N LYS A 33 3.44 -25.10 19.35
CA LYS A 33 3.22 -23.74 18.83
C LYS A 33 3.45 -23.71 17.34
N THR A 34 2.46 -23.25 16.59
CA THR A 34 2.61 -22.97 15.15
C THR A 34 3.37 -21.66 14.97
N LEU A 35 4.48 -21.70 14.25
CA LEU A 35 5.18 -20.50 13.79
C LEU A 35 5.15 -20.46 12.27
N ILE A 36 4.81 -19.29 11.75
CA ILE A 36 4.88 -18.99 10.32
C ILE A 36 6.11 -18.13 10.10
N LYS A 37 6.95 -18.53 9.15
CA LYS A 37 8.21 -17.84 8.81
C LYS A 37 8.32 -17.74 7.29
N PRO A 38 9.08 -16.79 6.73
CA PRO A 38 9.51 -16.88 5.34
C PRO A 38 10.14 -18.26 5.05
N SER A 39 9.78 -18.91 3.95
CA SER A 39 10.37 -20.20 3.56
C SER A 39 11.84 -20.06 3.20
N LYS A 40 12.59 -21.17 3.24
CA LYS A 40 14.02 -21.15 2.90
C LYS A 40 14.23 -20.80 1.43
N ASP A 41 13.36 -21.28 0.55
CA ASP A 41 13.42 -20.99 -0.87
C ASP A 41 13.11 -19.53 -1.17
N SER A 42 12.07 -18.97 -0.55
CA SER A 42 11.76 -17.52 -0.69
C SER A 42 12.93 -16.64 -0.25
N GLN A 43 13.57 -16.98 0.87
CA GLN A 43 14.78 -16.30 1.34
C GLN A 43 15.94 -16.41 0.34
N LYS A 44 16.15 -17.60 -0.23
CA LYS A 44 17.23 -17.87 -1.20
C LYS A 44 17.01 -17.08 -2.48
N VAL A 45 15.81 -17.14 -3.05
CA VAL A 45 15.44 -16.41 -4.28
C VAL A 45 15.62 -14.90 -4.09
N HIS A 46 15.15 -14.37 -2.97
CA HIS A 46 15.30 -12.94 -2.65
C HIS A 46 16.77 -12.52 -2.54
N TYR A 47 17.57 -13.26 -1.75
CA TYR A 47 18.98 -12.96 -1.62
C TYR A 47 19.74 -13.11 -2.95
N GLN A 48 19.41 -14.11 -3.76
CA GLN A 48 19.99 -14.30 -5.09
C GLN A 48 19.69 -13.09 -6.00
N ARG A 49 18.46 -12.57 -5.97
CA ARG A 49 18.10 -11.35 -6.72
C ARG A 49 18.95 -10.16 -6.29
N LEU A 50 19.10 -9.92 -4.98
CA LEU A 50 19.95 -8.84 -4.47
C LEU A 50 21.42 -9.04 -4.88
N ARG A 51 21.93 -10.27 -4.75
CA ARG A 51 23.28 -10.66 -5.15
C ARG A 51 23.53 -10.37 -6.64
N GLN A 52 22.61 -10.77 -7.51
CA GLN A 52 22.70 -10.54 -8.95
C GLN A 52 22.74 -9.04 -9.30
N ILE A 53 21.94 -8.23 -8.62
CA ILE A 53 21.93 -6.77 -8.84
C ILE A 53 23.28 -6.17 -8.44
N ILE A 54 23.81 -6.54 -7.26
CA ILE A 54 25.11 -6.07 -6.80
C ILE A 54 26.23 -6.54 -7.74
N ASP A 55 26.15 -7.79 -8.22
CA ASP A 55 27.16 -8.37 -9.13
C ASP A 55 27.11 -7.79 -10.54
N LYS A 56 25.95 -7.38 -11.05
CA LYS A 56 25.85 -6.69 -12.34
C LYS A 56 26.32 -5.24 -12.24
N ARG A 57 26.03 -4.58 -11.12
CA ARG A 57 26.31 -3.16 -10.89
C ARG A 57 27.66 -2.94 -10.19
N LYS A 58 28.75 -3.50 -10.74
CA LYS A 58 30.06 -3.44 -10.07
C LYS A 58 30.71 -2.05 -10.10
N ALA A 59 30.44 -1.24 -11.12
CA ALA A 59 31.09 0.05 -11.39
C ALA A 59 30.20 1.28 -11.10
N VAL A 60 28.91 1.09 -10.83
CA VAL A 60 27.94 2.18 -10.62
C VAL A 60 28.24 3.01 -9.37
N SER A 61 27.63 4.20 -9.26
CA SER A 61 27.68 5.02 -8.05
C SER A 61 27.07 4.29 -6.84
N GLN A 62 27.42 4.71 -5.63
CA GLN A 62 26.81 4.18 -4.42
C GLN A 62 25.29 4.44 -4.39
N ASP A 63 24.88 5.60 -4.89
CA ASP A 63 23.48 6.05 -4.90
C ASP A 63 22.61 5.23 -5.83
N ASP A 64 23.09 4.95 -7.05
CA ASP A 64 22.37 4.10 -8.00
C ASP A 64 22.19 2.67 -7.47
N LEU A 65 23.19 2.17 -6.74
CA LEU A 65 23.11 0.86 -6.13
C LEU A 65 22.05 0.84 -5.01
N ILE A 66 22.03 1.87 -4.16
CA ILE A 66 21.02 2.01 -3.11
C ILE A 66 19.62 2.15 -3.71
N ALA A 67 19.47 2.98 -4.74
CA ALA A 67 18.21 3.20 -5.45
C ALA A 67 17.67 1.90 -6.07
N ALA A 68 18.54 1.05 -6.61
CA ALA A 68 18.14 -0.24 -7.18
C ALA A 68 17.75 -1.28 -6.12
N LEU A 69 18.42 -1.30 -4.96
CA LEU A 69 18.19 -2.30 -3.91
C LEU A 69 16.96 -1.98 -3.05
N ASN A 70 16.78 -0.71 -2.69
CA ASN A 70 15.77 -0.28 -1.71
C ASN A 70 14.33 -0.72 -2.03
N PRO A 71 13.81 -0.58 -3.26
CA PRO A 71 12.45 -1.03 -3.58
C PRO A 71 12.25 -2.54 -3.38
N ILE A 72 13.26 -3.34 -3.71
CA ILE A 72 13.21 -4.81 -3.62
C ILE A 72 13.22 -5.23 -2.15
N ILE A 73 14.12 -4.64 -1.36
CA ILE A 73 14.20 -4.91 0.08
C ILE A 73 12.89 -4.50 0.77
N LYS A 74 12.40 -3.28 0.53
CA LYS A 74 11.15 -2.79 1.13
C LYS A 74 9.96 -3.66 0.76
N GLY A 75 9.83 -4.02 -0.52
CA GLY A 75 8.73 -4.88 -0.99
C GLY A 75 8.72 -6.23 -0.30
N TRP A 76 9.87 -6.90 -0.25
CA TRP A 76 9.99 -8.22 0.36
C TRP A 76 9.77 -8.17 1.89
N SER A 77 10.36 -7.19 2.58
CA SER A 77 10.17 -7.03 4.03
C SER A 77 8.72 -6.70 4.38
N ASN A 78 8.04 -5.87 3.58
CA ASN A 78 6.62 -5.56 3.79
C ASN A 78 5.73 -6.80 3.62
N TYR A 79 6.00 -7.63 2.59
CA TYR A 79 5.25 -8.87 2.36
C TYR A 79 5.35 -9.84 3.56
N PHE A 80 6.55 -9.99 4.12
CA PHE A 80 6.80 -10.87 5.26
C PHE A 80 6.67 -10.19 6.64
N SER A 81 6.18 -8.94 6.71
CA SER A 81 6.08 -8.17 7.96
C SER A 81 5.02 -8.71 8.94
N SER A 82 4.11 -9.56 8.49
CA SER A 82 3.00 -10.09 9.29
C SER A 82 3.35 -11.34 10.11
N VAL A 83 4.49 -11.97 9.83
CA VAL A 83 4.90 -13.28 10.40
C VAL A 83 6.19 -13.18 11.21
N CYS A 84 6.71 -14.30 11.71
CA CYS A 84 7.92 -14.33 12.54
C CYS A 84 9.21 -14.13 11.71
N SER A 85 9.44 -12.91 11.22
CA SER A 85 10.49 -12.63 10.23
C SER A 85 11.74 -11.93 10.78
N GLN A 86 11.71 -11.34 11.98
CA GLN A 86 12.80 -10.48 12.47
C GLN A 86 14.19 -11.15 12.45
N LYS A 87 14.31 -12.40 12.93
CA LYS A 87 15.58 -13.14 12.90
C LYS A 87 16.07 -13.39 11.46
N ILE A 88 15.15 -13.58 10.53
CA ILE A 88 15.45 -13.78 9.11
C ILE A 88 15.86 -12.46 8.46
N PHE A 89 15.19 -11.35 8.80
CA PHE A 89 15.55 -10.01 8.34
C PHE A 89 16.99 -9.66 8.74
N ASN A 90 17.34 -9.82 10.02
CA ASN A 90 18.72 -9.58 10.49
C ASN A 90 19.75 -10.42 9.73
N ARG A 91 19.46 -11.71 9.50
CA ARG A 91 20.36 -12.61 8.74
C ARG A 91 20.52 -12.16 7.29
N LEU A 92 19.44 -11.70 6.63
CA LEU A 92 19.51 -11.19 5.26
C LEU A 92 20.30 -9.88 5.21
N ASP A 93 20.12 -9.00 6.18
CA ASP A 93 20.90 -7.76 6.31
C ASP A 93 22.40 -8.04 6.43
N GLU A 94 22.79 -9.03 7.25
CA GLU A 94 24.18 -9.49 7.38
C GLU A 94 24.74 -10.03 6.04
N LEU A 95 23.98 -10.87 5.35
CA LEU A 95 24.40 -11.42 4.05
C LEU A 95 24.55 -10.33 2.97
N VAL A 96 23.66 -9.33 2.97
CA VAL A 96 23.74 -8.16 2.09
C VAL A 96 24.95 -7.32 2.46
N TYR A 97 25.18 -7.07 3.76
CA TYR A 97 26.35 -6.35 4.26
C TYR A 97 27.65 -6.99 3.77
N HIS A 98 27.84 -8.30 3.94
CA HIS A 98 29.04 -8.98 3.46
C HIS A 98 29.20 -8.91 1.94
N LYS A 99 28.10 -8.90 1.19
CA LYS A 99 28.13 -8.74 -0.27
C LYS A 99 28.57 -7.31 -0.66
N LEU A 100 28.05 -6.30 0.04
CA LEU A 100 28.44 -4.90 -0.16
C LEU A 100 29.90 -4.63 0.26
N CYS A 101 30.39 -5.28 1.33
CA CYS A 101 31.80 -5.24 1.71
C CYS A 101 32.71 -5.72 0.57
N ARG A 102 32.36 -6.85 -0.07
CA ARG A 102 33.10 -7.37 -1.23
C ARG A 102 33.02 -6.42 -2.42
N TRP A 103 31.84 -5.87 -2.71
CA TRP A 103 31.67 -4.86 -3.75
C TRP A 103 32.57 -3.64 -3.52
N ALA A 104 32.62 -3.12 -2.29
CA ALA A 104 33.42 -1.95 -1.92
C ALA A 104 34.93 -2.24 -1.97
N LYS A 105 35.38 -3.39 -1.44
CA LYS A 105 36.79 -3.82 -1.51
C LYS A 105 37.29 -3.96 -2.94
N ARG A 106 36.47 -4.53 -3.84
CA ARG A 106 36.81 -4.67 -5.26
C ARG A 106 37.10 -3.32 -5.94
N ARG A 107 36.39 -2.26 -5.54
CA ARG A 107 36.58 -0.92 -6.12
C ARG A 107 37.85 -0.23 -5.64
N HIS A 108 38.38 -0.65 -4.49
CA HIS A 108 39.52 -0.01 -3.84
C HIS A 108 40.53 -1.07 -3.40
N HIS A 109 41.09 -1.79 -4.37
CA HIS A 109 42.02 -2.88 -4.13
C HIS A 109 43.27 -2.43 -3.34
N ASN A 110 43.71 -1.17 -3.51
CA ASN A 110 44.88 -0.60 -2.81
C ASN A 110 44.54 0.18 -1.53
N LYS A 111 43.30 0.11 -1.02
CA LYS A 111 42.91 0.84 0.20
C LYS A 111 42.60 -0.12 1.34
N SER A 112 42.95 0.30 2.55
CA SER A 112 42.66 -0.46 3.76
C SER A 112 41.16 -0.56 4.01
N TRP A 113 40.75 -1.59 4.76
CA TRP A 113 39.34 -1.74 5.17
C TRP A 113 38.83 -0.53 5.95
N GLN A 114 39.66 0.07 6.80
CA GLN A 114 39.29 1.26 7.58
C GLN A 114 38.93 2.46 6.69
N TRP A 115 39.68 2.67 5.60
CA TRP A 115 39.37 3.72 4.65
C TRP A 115 38.07 3.42 3.89
N ILE A 116 37.90 2.17 3.45
CA ILE A 116 36.71 1.72 2.72
C ILE A 116 35.45 1.85 3.60
N SER A 117 35.53 1.42 4.87
CA SER A 117 34.40 1.50 5.80
C SER A 117 33.99 2.94 6.04
N ARG A 118 34.94 3.84 6.33
CA ARG A 118 34.68 5.29 6.48
C ARG A 118 34.10 5.93 5.23
N LYS A 119 34.47 5.46 4.03
CA LYS A 119 33.96 5.97 2.76
C LYS A 119 32.49 5.63 2.54
N TYR A 120 32.13 4.35 2.68
CA TYR A 120 30.82 3.83 2.26
C TYR A 120 29.82 3.64 3.40
N TRP A 121 30.28 3.46 4.64
CA TRP A 121 29.43 3.32 5.82
C TRP A 121 29.51 4.60 6.66
N LYS A 122 28.33 5.13 6.99
CA LYS A 122 28.17 6.39 7.72
C LYS A 122 27.36 6.17 8.99
N THR A 123 27.57 7.06 9.95
CA THR A 123 26.70 7.18 11.11
C THR A 123 25.47 8.02 10.74
N ILE A 124 24.28 7.43 10.88
CA ILE A 124 23.00 8.12 10.69
C ILE A 124 22.13 7.84 11.92
N GLY A 125 21.85 8.88 12.72
CA GLY A 125 21.23 8.71 14.03
C GLY A 125 22.07 7.80 14.91
N ASN A 126 21.43 6.78 15.50
CA ASN A 126 22.10 5.82 16.39
C ASN A 126 22.73 4.62 15.65
N ASN A 127 22.68 4.58 14.32
CA ASN A 127 23.27 3.49 13.55
C ASN A 127 24.58 3.94 12.90
N HIS A 128 25.69 3.42 13.43
CA HIS A 128 27.05 3.74 13.01
C HIS A 128 27.52 3.01 11.75
N TRP A 129 26.74 2.03 11.25
CA TRP A 129 27.10 1.18 10.13
C TRP A 129 26.02 1.22 9.04
N CYS A 130 25.61 2.42 8.64
CA CYS A 130 24.67 2.60 7.53
C CYS A 130 25.41 2.68 6.19
N PHE A 131 25.13 1.77 5.25
CA PHE A 131 25.59 1.93 3.87
C PHE A 131 24.85 3.11 3.23
N ALA A 132 25.53 4.25 3.13
CA ALA A 132 24.91 5.52 2.77
C ALA A 132 25.91 6.47 2.07
N SER A 133 25.37 7.29 1.18
CA SER A 133 26.08 8.37 0.49
C SER A 133 25.60 9.72 1.01
N ASN A 134 26.51 10.68 1.07
CA ASN A 134 26.21 12.08 1.36
C ASN A 134 26.47 12.86 0.08
N ASP A 135 25.51 12.84 -0.85
CA ASP A 135 25.57 13.70 -2.03
C ASP A 135 24.73 14.97 -1.81
N PHE A 136 25.13 16.06 -2.47
CA PHE A 136 24.91 17.50 -2.20
C PHE A 136 23.50 17.98 -1.73
N ASP A 137 22.47 17.13 -1.73
CA ASP A 137 21.15 17.45 -1.14
C ASP A 137 20.32 16.23 -0.68
N LYS A 138 20.77 14.99 -0.99
CA LYS A 138 20.00 13.76 -0.73
C LYS A 138 20.85 12.73 -0.01
N LYS A 139 20.48 12.44 1.25
CA LYS A 139 21.04 11.33 2.01
C LYS A 139 20.40 10.02 1.55
N TYR A 140 21.05 9.31 0.63
CA TYR A 140 20.66 7.96 0.27
C TYR A 140 21.22 6.98 1.28
N LYS A 141 20.31 6.24 1.93
CA LYS A 141 20.64 5.17 2.88
C LYS A 141 20.03 3.87 2.37
N LEU A 142 20.79 2.78 2.45
CA LEU A 142 20.26 1.44 2.24
C LEU A 142 19.26 1.10 3.35
N PHE A 143 18.07 0.69 2.95
CA PHE A 143 17.05 0.21 3.85
C PHE A 143 17.41 -1.20 4.33
N ASN A 144 17.48 -1.39 5.64
CA ASN A 144 17.69 -2.72 6.23
C ASN A 144 16.34 -3.43 6.37
N HIS A 145 16.29 -4.73 6.09
CA HIS A 145 15.09 -5.54 6.28
C HIS A 145 14.57 -5.43 7.72
N ALA A 146 15.49 -5.40 8.69
CA ALA A 146 15.19 -5.31 10.10
C ALA A 146 14.49 -4.01 10.53
N GLU A 147 14.54 -2.94 9.71
CA GLU A 147 13.83 -1.68 9.96
C GLU A 147 12.31 -1.82 9.74
N THR A 148 11.87 -2.85 9.00
CA THR A 148 10.44 -3.12 8.83
C THR A 148 9.85 -3.68 10.12
N LYS A 149 8.97 -2.90 10.74
CA LYS A 149 8.22 -3.32 11.94
C LYS A 149 7.37 -4.55 11.64
N ILE A 150 7.44 -5.54 12.51
CA ILE A 150 6.57 -6.72 12.46
C ILE A 150 5.19 -6.35 12.99
N ILE A 151 4.18 -6.37 12.11
CA ILE A 151 2.78 -6.02 12.44
C ILE A 151 1.92 -7.27 12.26
N ARG A 152 1.56 -7.91 13.37
CA ARG A 152 0.77 -9.16 13.34
C ARG A 152 -0.67 -8.89 12.94
N HIS A 153 -1.23 -9.79 12.14
CA HIS A 153 -2.66 -9.77 11.84
C HIS A 153 -3.48 -9.98 13.11
N THR A 154 -4.49 -9.12 13.32
CA THR A 154 -5.40 -9.24 14.46
C THR A 154 -6.56 -10.15 14.08
N LYS A 155 -6.62 -11.36 14.66
CA LYS A 155 -7.70 -12.33 14.41
C LYS A 155 -9.08 -11.77 14.75
N VAL A 156 -10.12 -12.27 14.08
CA VAL A 156 -11.52 -12.05 14.49
C VAL A 156 -11.71 -12.54 15.94
N LYS A 157 -12.47 -11.81 16.75
CA LYS A 157 -12.71 -12.16 18.15
C LYS A 157 -13.76 -13.26 18.24
N GLY A 158 -13.42 -14.40 18.83
CA GLY A 158 -14.36 -15.48 19.15
C GLY A 158 -15.21 -15.89 17.95
N VAL A 159 -16.52 -15.87 18.15
CA VAL A 159 -17.55 -16.22 17.15
C VAL A 159 -18.11 -15.00 16.40
N ALA A 160 -17.44 -13.84 16.50
CA ALA A 160 -17.92 -12.63 15.85
C ALA A 160 -18.05 -12.83 14.34
N SER A 161 -19.19 -12.42 13.78
CA SER A 161 -19.55 -12.54 12.37
C SER A 161 -19.96 -11.17 11.84
N PRO A 162 -19.66 -10.78 10.59
CA PRO A 162 -20.12 -9.50 10.04
C PRO A 162 -21.63 -9.25 10.18
N MET A 163 -22.41 -10.33 10.32
CA MET A 163 -23.87 -10.31 10.45
C MET A 163 -24.37 -10.43 11.91
N ASP A 164 -23.48 -10.38 12.91
CA ASP A 164 -23.81 -10.55 14.34
C ASP A 164 -24.42 -9.29 15.00
N GLY A 165 -24.65 -8.23 14.22
CA GLY A 165 -25.17 -6.96 14.72
C GLY A 165 -24.14 -6.10 15.47
N ASN A 166 -22.89 -6.53 15.63
CA ASN A 166 -21.84 -5.78 16.31
C ASN A 166 -21.21 -4.71 15.40
N LEU A 167 -22.01 -3.72 15.02
CA LEU A 167 -21.64 -2.65 14.10
C LEU A 167 -20.40 -1.85 14.57
N ILE A 168 -20.24 -1.69 15.88
CA ILE A 168 -19.11 -0.95 16.48
C ILE A 168 -17.79 -1.72 16.27
N TYR A 169 -17.79 -3.03 16.52
CA TYR A 169 -16.62 -3.88 16.30
C TYR A 169 -16.23 -3.90 14.82
N TRP A 170 -17.19 -4.14 13.93
CA TRP A 170 -16.93 -4.26 12.49
C TRP A 170 -16.50 -2.94 11.86
N SER A 171 -17.17 -1.82 12.17
CA SER A 171 -16.74 -0.49 11.69
C SER A 171 -15.34 -0.12 12.19
N SER A 172 -15.00 -0.41 13.46
CA SER A 172 -13.65 -0.18 13.99
C SER A 172 -12.59 -1.06 13.30
N ARG A 173 -12.97 -2.28 12.92
CA ARG A 173 -12.11 -3.25 12.22
C ARG A 173 -11.86 -2.88 10.77
N LEU A 174 -12.84 -2.30 10.08
CA LEU A 174 -12.68 -1.79 8.71
C LEU A 174 -11.46 -0.86 8.59
N GLY A 175 -11.31 0.06 9.54
CA GLY A 175 -10.19 1.03 9.55
C GLY A 175 -8.82 0.40 9.81
N LYS A 176 -8.78 -0.82 10.36
CA LYS A 176 -7.55 -1.58 10.63
C LYS A 176 -7.19 -2.56 9.52
N ASN A 177 -7.99 -2.65 8.46
CA ASN A 177 -7.70 -3.49 7.31
C ASN A 177 -6.41 -2.99 6.60
N PRO A 178 -5.41 -3.85 6.32
CA PRO A 178 -4.22 -3.47 5.57
C PRO A 178 -4.49 -2.84 4.20
N GLN A 179 -5.60 -3.20 3.55
CA GLN A 179 -5.99 -2.63 2.25
C GLN A 179 -6.66 -1.26 2.37
N MET A 180 -6.96 -0.78 3.59
CA MET A 180 -7.60 0.51 3.81
C MET A 180 -6.59 1.67 3.60
N PRO A 181 -6.87 2.62 2.70
CA PRO A 181 -6.04 3.81 2.56
C PRO A 181 -5.96 4.59 3.88
N ARG A 182 -4.79 5.13 4.23
CA ARG A 182 -4.57 5.84 5.51
C ARG A 182 -5.55 6.99 5.73
N SER A 183 -5.88 7.72 4.66
CA SER A 183 -6.85 8.82 4.69
C SER A 183 -8.25 8.34 5.07
N LYS A 184 -8.72 7.23 4.48
CA LYS A 184 -10.01 6.62 4.81
C LYS A 184 -10.01 6.06 6.23
N ALA A 185 -8.96 5.33 6.63
CA ALA A 185 -8.81 4.82 7.99
C ALA A 185 -8.85 5.92 9.06
N PHE A 186 -8.19 7.06 8.78
CA PHE A 186 -8.21 8.24 9.64
C PHE A 186 -9.63 8.82 9.78
N LEU A 187 -10.34 9.02 8.67
CA LEU A 187 -11.70 9.57 8.69
C LEU A 187 -12.71 8.61 9.32
N LEU A 188 -12.58 7.31 9.09
CA LEU A 188 -13.40 6.29 9.74
C LEU A 188 -13.29 6.38 11.26
N ARG A 189 -12.07 6.59 11.78
CA ARG A 189 -11.83 6.82 13.21
C ARG A 189 -12.41 8.17 13.67
N LYS A 190 -12.16 9.26 12.92
CA LYS A 190 -12.67 10.61 13.23
C LYS A 190 -14.19 10.63 13.32
N GLN A 191 -14.88 9.93 12.42
CA GLN A 191 -16.33 9.86 12.32
C GLN A 191 -16.96 8.71 13.13
N LYS A 192 -16.17 8.05 14.00
CA LYS A 192 -16.64 6.94 14.85
C LYS A 192 -17.33 5.82 14.04
N GLY A 193 -16.84 5.55 12.83
CA GLY A 193 -17.37 4.53 11.94
C GLY A 193 -18.70 4.87 11.25
N LYS A 194 -19.18 6.12 11.35
CA LYS A 194 -20.47 6.56 10.80
C LYS A 194 -20.29 7.45 9.56
N CYS A 195 -21.26 7.36 8.65
CA CYS A 195 -21.40 8.29 7.55
C CYS A 195 -21.95 9.63 8.07
N ASN A 196 -21.28 10.74 7.78
CA ASN A 196 -21.71 12.08 8.24
C ASN A 196 -23.05 12.53 7.64
N LYS A 197 -23.50 11.90 6.54
CA LYS A 197 -24.76 12.27 5.88
C LYS A 197 -25.97 11.48 6.35
N CYS A 198 -25.87 10.15 6.44
CA CYS A 198 -27.01 9.30 6.85
C CYS A 198 -26.93 8.83 8.30
N GLY A 199 -25.82 9.06 9.02
CA GLY A 199 -25.63 8.65 10.41
C GLY A 199 -25.40 7.15 10.64
N LEU A 200 -25.60 6.31 9.62
CA LEU A 200 -25.41 4.86 9.68
C LEU A 200 -23.93 4.47 9.71
N TYR A 201 -23.65 3.29 10.28
CA TYR A 201 -22.32 2.70 10.32
C TYR A 201 -21.90 2.17 8.96
N PHE A 202 -20.61 2.29 8.64
CA PHE A 202 -20.00 1.60 7.51
C PHE A 202 -19.85 0.11 7.81
N LEU A 203 -20.32 -0.72 6.88
CA LEU A 203 -20.27 -2.17 6.89
C LEU A 203 -19.20 -2.74 5.97
N GLN A 204 -18.88 -4.01 6.18
CA GLN A 204 -17.99 -4.75 5.30
C GLN A 204 -18.67 -4.93 3.94
N GLY A 205 -18.07 -4.38 2.88
CA GLY A 205 -18.61 -4.40 1.51
C GLY A 205 -19.09 -3.03 1.01
N ASP A 206 -19.30 -2.07 1.91
CA ASP A 206 -19.68 -0.72 1.52
C ASP A 206 -18.59 -0.04 0.67
N ARG A 207 -19.03 0.75 -0.30
CA ARG A 207 -18.16 1.67 -1.04
C ARG A 207 -18.04 2.98 -0.27
N LEU A 208 -16.88 3.15 0.38
CA LEU A 208 -16.53 4.36 1.13
C LEU A 208 -15.87 5.39 0.21
N GLU A 209 -16.49 6.55 0.06
CA GLU A 209 -16.03 7.64 -0.82
C GLU A 209 -15.56 8.83 0.01
N LEU A 210 -14.45 9.44 -0.43
CA LEU A 210 -13.92 10.66 0.16
C LEU A 210 -14.64 11.84 -0.46
N ASP A 211 -15.16 12.73 0.38
CA ASP A 211 -15.91 13.91 0.00
C ASP A 211 -15.37 15.14 0.73
N HIS A 212 -15.51 16.31 0.12
CA HIS A 212 -15.19 17.59 0.74
C HIS A 212 -16.43 18.16 1.43
N ILE A 213 -16.33 18.52 2.71
CA ILE A 213 -17.43 19.12 3.48
C ILE A 213 -17.90 20.41 2.79
N LEU A 214 -16.98 21.34 2.57
CA LEU A 214 -17.12 22.46 1.65
C LEU A 214 -16.60 22.02 0.27
N PRO A 215 -17.43 21.99 -0.78
CA PRO A 215 -17.00 21.64 -2.13
C PRO A 215 -15.87 22.54 -2.62
N LYS A 216 -14.97 21.99 -3.45
CA LYS A 216 -13.87 22.78 -4.06
C LYS A 216 -14.37 23.98 -4.87
N SER A 217 -15.48 23.81 -5.57
CA SER A 217 -16.14 24.88 -6.33
C SER A 217 -16.56 26.08 -5.45
N ASN A 218 -16.81 25.84 -4.15
CA ASN A 218 -17.15 26.86 -3.17
C ASN A 218 -15.96 27.19 -2.24
N GLY A 219 -14.73 27.10 -2.74
CA GLY A 219 -13.52 27.46 -1.96
C GLY A 219 -13.03 26.36 -1.00
N GLY A 220 -13.56 25.15 -1.08
CA GLY A 220 -13.15 24.02 -0.25
C GLY A 220 -11.69 23.59 -0.47
N THR A 221 -10.95 23.40 0.63
CA THR A 221 -9.55 22.96 0.58
C THR A 221 -9.40 21.43 0.66
N ASN A 222 -8.25 20.88 0.27
CA ASN A 222 -7.92 19.46 0.46
C ASN A 222 -7.40 19.12 1.87
N ARG A 223 -7.56 20.03 2.84
CA ARG A 223 -7.10 19.83 4.21
C ARG A 223 -8.00 18.79 4.92
N ARG A 224 -7.43 18.09 5.93
CA ARG A 224 -8.09 16.94 6.59
C ARG A 224 -9.31 17.32 7.45
N ASP A 225 -9.40 18.58 7.83
CA ASP A 225 -10.57 19.20 8.47
C ASP A 225 -11.75 19.26 7.50
N ASN A 226 -11.51 19.63 6.23
CA ASN A 226 -12.53 19.72 5.17
C ASN A 226 -12.85 18.38 4.49
N LEU A 227 -12.22 17.26 4.87
CA LEU A 227 -12.52 15.94 4.31
C LEU A 227 -13.46 15.15 5.21
N GLN A 228 -14.39 14.43 4.58
CA GLN A 228 -15.28 13.46 5.19
C GLN A 228 -15.41 12.19 4.36
N LEU A 229 -15.89 11.13 5.01
CA LEU A 229 -16.13 9.82 4.42
C LEU A 229 -17.64 9.58 4.36
N LEU A 230 -18.14 9.24 3.18
CA LEU A 230 -19.57 8.98 2.93
C LEU A 230 -19.76 7.62 2.25
N HIS A 231 -20.96 7.06 2.38
CA HIS A 231 -21.38 5.99 1.47
C HIS A 231 -21.47 6.53 0.04
N LYS A 232 -21.21 5.70 -0.97
CA LYS A 232 -21.37 6.07 -2.38
C LYS A 232 -22.69 6.79 -2.70
N HIS A 233 -23.83 6.23 -2.25
CA HIS A 233 -25.13 6.85 -2.49
C HIS A 233 -25.30 8.20 -1.75
N CYS A 234 -24.74 8.31 -0.54
CA CYS A 234 -24.74 9.55 0.24
C CYS A 234 -23.93 10.64 -0.45
N HIS A 235 -22.74 10.29 -0.94
CA HIS A 235 -21.87 11.18 -1.69
C HIS A 235 -22.57 11.69 -2.95
N HIS A 236 -23.11 10.81 -3.80
CA HIS A 236 -23.88 11.20 -4.98
C HIS A 236 -25.04 12.16 -4.64
N SER A 237 -25.81 11.85 -3.60
CA SER A 237 -26.89 12.72 -3.14
C SER A 237 -26.37 14.08 -2.65
N LYS A 238 -25.15 14.15 -2.09
CA LYS A 238 -24.58 15.40 -1.57
C LYS A 238 -24.10 16.25 -2.73
N THR A 239 -23.32 15.66 -3.63
CA THR A 239 -22.85 16.33 -4.85
C THR A 239 -24.01 16.93 -5.65
N ARG A 240 -25.13 16.22 -5.78
CA ARG A 240 -26.33 16.77 -6.43
C ARG A 240 -26.86 18.04 -5.75
N LYS A 241 -26.95 18.03 -4.41
CA LYS A 241 -27.38 19.21 -3.63
C LYS A 241 -26.37 20.35 -3.72
N ASP A 242 -25.07 20.04 -3.69
CA ASP A 242 -24.01 21.03 -3.82
C ASP A 242 -24.06 21.74 -5.18
N ILE A 243 -24.32 20.99 -6.26
CA ILE A 243 -24.52 21.54 -7.61
C ILE A 243 -25.79 22.40 -7.68
N GLN A 244 -26.90 21.97 -7.08
CA GLN A 244 -28.13 22.78 -7.04
C GLN A 244 -27.90 24.10 -6.30
N ASN A 245 -27.21 24.07 -5.15
CA ASN A 245 -26.89 25.28 -4.39
C ASN A 245 -25.94 26.21 -5.15
N LEU A 246 -24.98 25.65 -5.90
CA LEU A 246 -24.13 26.41 -6.81
C LEU A 246 -24.97 27.16 -7.85
N VAL A 247 -25.85 26.45 -8.56
CA VAL A 247 -26.71 27.04 -9.60
C VAL A 247 -27.62 28.14 -9.03
N ILE A 248 -28.19 27.94 -7.84
CA ILE A 248 -29.00 28.96 -7.17
C ILE A 248 -28.16 30.20 -6.81
N ASN A 249 -26.94 30.01 -6.30
CA ASN A 249 -26.07 31.12 -5.91
C ASN A 249 -25.43 31.86 -7.09
N THR A 250 -25.29 31.20 -8.25
CA THR A 250 -24.84 31.81 -9.51
C THR A 250 -26.01 32.23 -10.42
N GLY A 251 -27.25 32.03 -9.96
CA GLY A 251 -28.48 32.29 -10.69
C GLY A 251 -28.68 33.79 -10.89
N THR A 252 -28.60 34.18 -12.16
CA THR A 252 -28.99 35.46 -12.74
C THR A 252 -30.22 36.07 -12.10
N HIS A 253 -30.19 37.38 -11.83
CA HIS A 253 -31.37 38.18 -11.50
C HIS A 253 -32.57 37.75 -12.36
N ASP A 254 -33.70 37.47 -11.71
CA ASP A 254 -35.01 37.23 -12.33
C ASP A 254 -35.43 38.41 -13.21
N LYS A 255 -34.97 38.43 -14.47
CA LYS A 255 -35.60 39.12 -15.59
C LYS A 255 -35.37 38.31 -16.85
N GLY A 256 -36.25 37.33 -17.08
CA GLY A 256 -36.28 36.59 -18.34
C GLY A 256 -36.97 35.23 -18.21
N CYS A 257 -38.27 35.22 -17.91
CA CYS A 257 -39.09 34.07 -18.24
C CYS A 257 -39.27 34.06 -19.77
N THR A 258 -38.53 33.21 -20.46
CA THR A 258 -38.96 32.70 -21.77
C THR A 258 -39.30 31.24 -21.58
N THR A 259 -40.59 30.99 -21.36
CA THR A 259 -41.18 29.67 -21.48
C THR A 259 -41.08 29.26 -22.94
N GLU A 260 -40.02 28.55 -23.34
CA GLU A 260 -40.07 27.77 -24.58
C GLU A 260 -40.88 26.51 -24.30
N GLU A 261 -42.14 26.60 -24.73
CA GLU A 261 -43.07 25.50 -24.85
C GLU A 261 -42.45 24.39 -25.71
N ARG A 262 -42.48 23.16 -25.21
CA ARG A 262 -41.93 21.99 -25.88
C ARG A 262 -42.85 21.65 -27.05
N SER A 263 -42.50 22.09 -28.25
CA SER A 263 -43.24 21.73 -29.46
C SER A 263 -43.24 20.22 -29.67
N GLU A 264 -44.44 19.68 -29.82
CA GLU A 264 -44.73 18.30 -30.19
C GLU A 264 -44.09 17.91 -31.53
N GLY A 265 -43.78 16.62 -31.65
CA GLY A 265 -42.84 16.08 -32.61
C GLY A 265 -43.18 16.29 -34.08
N LYS A 266 -42.13 16.44 -34.89
CA LYS A 266 -42.18 16.13 -36.31
C LYS A 266 -41.70 14.71 -36.54
N LEU A 267 -42.68 13.82 -36.68
CA LEU A 267 -42.60 12.62 -37.51
C LEU A 267 -42.29 13.05 -38.95
N SER A 268 -41.13 12.67 -39.48
CA SER A 268 -40.98 12.18 -40.86
C SER A 268 -39.51 11.91 -41.17
N CYS A 269 -39.27 10.66 -41.55
CA CYS A 269 -38.04 10.17 -42.12
C CYS A 269 -37.95 10.68 -43.58
N SER A 270 -36.80 11.20 -43.99
CA SER A 270 -36.44 11.26 -45.41
C SER A 270 -34.99 10.83 -45.59
N VAL A 271 -34.82 9.56 -45.94
CA VAL A 271 -33.59 9.00 -46.48
C VAL A 271 -33.41 9.59 -47.87
N LEU A 272 -32.38 10.42 -48.07
CA LEU A 272 -31.95 10.83 -49.41
C LEU A 272 -30.84 9.89 -49.89
N GLN A 273 -31.19 9.08 -50.90
CA GLN A 273 -30.23 8.45 -51.81
C GLN A 273 -29.49 9.54 -52.59
N THR A 274 -28.18 9.41 -52.75
CA THR A 274 -27.44 10.11 -53.81
C THR A 274 -27.26 9.17 -54.99
N SER A 275 -28.01 9.43 -56.07
CA SER A 275 -27.78 8.83 -57.38
C SER A 275 -26.56 9.47 -58.06
N ARG A 276 -25.80 8.59 -58.71
CA ARG A 276 -24.54 8.79 -59.45
C ARG A 276 -24.61 9.68 -60.71
N ARG A 277 -23.39 9.99 -61.19
CA ARG A 277 -22.87 10.25 -62.55
C ARG A 277 -22.92 11.71 -63.03
N GLY A 278 -21.88 12.27 -63.66
CA GLY A 278 -20.59 11.73 -64.10
C GLY A 278 -19.75 12.81 -64.80
N ASP A 279 -18.48 12.46 -65.06
CA ASP A 279 -17.51 12.83 -66.11
C ASP A 279 -17.42 14.31 -66.58
N SER A 280 -16.29 14.93 -66.94
CA SER A 280 -15.03 14.43 -67.53
C SER A 280 -13.99 15.56 -67.60
N SER A 281 -12.71 15.18 -67.62
CA SER A 281 -11.62 15.70 -68.49
C SER A 281 -11.12 17.16 -68.36
N ALA A 282 -9.93 17.32 -67.77
CA ALA A 282 -8.69 17.71 -68.46
C ALA A 282 -7.49 17.38 -67.57
#